data_AF-A0A1H5QMD1-F1
#
_entry.id   AF-A0A1H5QMD1-F1
#
_cell.length_a   1.000
_cell.length_b   1.000
_cell.length_c   1.000
_cell.angle_alpha   90.00
_cell.angle_beta   90.00
_cell.angle_gamma   90.00
#
_symmetry.space_group_name_H-M   'P 1'
#
loop_
_entity.id
_entity.type
_entity.pdbx_description
1 polymer ?
#
loop_
_entity_poly.entity_id
_entity_poly.type
_entity_poly.pdbx_seq_one_letter_code
_entity_poly.pdbx_strand_id
1 'polypeptide(L)'
;MTEPVPVSALGSELERYELAAELSPEEFEHYYDTEVELESRLTAMAGERAAQHEFAESRDLLDEVIKLNQVMREVARKQLDRPGTGEPFKERLVAAADAATGLILLIQGQLCQNKAEEQLLGGNLVEGKVHLEQASECYGELFGSSLPQSETGRVAGALTITKIEFFDGVAAMQRGKYEMAMESFEGARSKYGVLKDDLESAADADRRAQNTIGKLLRELDDQFAYTDIMIRFVSFFGQMQADNIGEALVYVDDAVALYEAWVKRAAATALPSQVQGSRAMELAHFKGWRAWAHAEHALERQDWGACQGQILAARTHWADSSDLARRHALLGMLTPQYQTSNGEMLLQATTRRWKSAKRLYEEIDRLKEYYRTAGALTVTQNAYGGNVVKHEETSNISVGGNVEGPVAAGHARVHVGDRITTSGDTKTVTELRDLADNLAELREALQSWATTDAQRESITQLATAEQQARIGDEKGVAAHLKKAGQWALTMAGKLAMTAAETAIKTSLGG
;
A
#
# COMPACT_ATOMS: atom_id res chain seq x y z
N MET A 1 -2.33 -31.30 -40.03
CA MET A 1 -2.50 -31.17 -38.58
C MET A 1 -3.78 -31.90 -38.24
N THR A 2 -3.69 -32.99 -37.49
CA THR A 2 -4.87 -33.67 -36.92
C THR A 2 -5.51 -32.74 -35.90
N GLU A 3 -6.84 -32.67 -35.88
CA GLU A 3 -7.54 -31.91 -34.83
C GLU A 3 -7.21 -32.51 -33.45
N PRO A 4 -6.95 -31.67 -32.43
CA PRO A 4 -6.68 -32.17 -31.09
C PRO A 4 -7.89 -32.96 -30.56
N VAL A 5 -7.64 -34.16 -30.01
CA VAL A 5 -8.69 -35.01 -29.43
C VAL A 5 -9.40 -34.26 -28.30
N PRO A 6 -10.74 -34.18 -28.23
CA PRO A 6 -11.44 -33.49 -27.14
C PRO A 6 -11.11 -34.09 -25.76
N VAL A 7 -11.04 -33.24 -24.72
CA VAL A 7 -10.80 -33.65 -23.31
C VAL A 7 -11.77 -34.74 -22.86
N SER A 8 -13.05 -34.64 -23.26
CA SER A 8 -14.08 -35.63 -22.95
C SER A 8 -13.84 -36.99 -23.62
N ALA A 9 -13.22 -37.01 -24.81
CA ALA A 9 -12.92 -38.24 -25.52
C ALA A 9 -11.76 -38.98 -24.85
N LEU A 10 -10.72 -38.26 -24.42
CA LEU A 10 -9.63 -38.82 -23.62
C LEU A 10 -10.16 -39.43 -22.30
N GLY A 11 -11.02 -38.70 -21.58
CA GLY A 11 -11.62 -39.23 -20.34
C GLY A 11 -12.44 -40.50 -20.55
N SER A 12 -13.23 -40.57 -21.64
CA SER A 12 -14.01 -41.78 -21.97
C SER A 12 -13.12 -42.96 -22.34
N GLU A 13 -11.96 -42.69 -22.93
CA GLU A 13 -10.97 -43.72 -23.28
C GLU A 13 -10.25 -44.26 -22.05
N LEU A 14 -9.87 -43.40 -21.10
CA LEU A 14 -9.27 -43.81 -19.82
C LEU A 14 -10.22 -44.69 -19.01
N GLU A 15 -11.49 -44.32 -18.89
CA GLU A 15 -12.50 -45.10 -18.16
C GLU A 15 -12.57 -46.56 -18.65
N ARG A 16 -12.35 -46.79 -19.96
CA ARG A 16 -12.29 -48.15 -20.53
C ARG A 16 -11.13 -48.96 -19.96
N TYR A 17 -9.97 -48.35 -19.78
CA TYR A 17 -8.77 -49.00 -19.24
C TYR A 17 -8.86 -49.18 -17.71
N GLU A 18 -9.40 -48.20 -17.00
CA GLU A 18 -9.60 -48.24 -15.55
C GLU A 18 -10.56 -49.38 -15.12
N LEU A 19 -11.60 -49.61 -15.91
CA LEU A 19 -12.56 -50.70 -15.71
C LEU A 19 -12.03 -52.08 -16.13
N ALA A 20 -10.95 -52.13 -16.91
CA ALA A 20 -10.38 -53.40 -17.36
C ALA A 20 -9.83 -54.20 -16.17
N ALA A 21 -10.14 -55.51 -16.14
CA ALA A 21 -9.61 -56.39 -15.10
C ALA A 21 -8.09 -56.51 -15.19
N GLU A 22 -7.56 -56.53 -16.42
CA GLU A 22 -6.16 -56.77 -16.75
C GLU A 22 -5.78 -55.89 -17.94
N LEU A 23 -4.56 -55.37 -17.93
CA LEU A 23 -3.99 -54.63 -19.04
C LEU A 23 -2.72 -55.35 -19.52
N SER A 24 -2.56 -55.50 -20.83
CA SER A 24 -1.27 -55.86 -21.42
C SER A 24 -0.25 -54.72 -21.20
N PRO A 25 1.06 -54.98 -21.31
CA PRO A 25 2.06 -53.91 -21.27
C PRO A 25 1.76 -52.79 -22.28
N GLU A 26 1.36 -53.14 -23.52
CA GLU A 26 1.03 -52.17 -24.56
C GLU A 26 -0.26 -51.39 -24.24
N GLU A 27 -1.27 -52.04 -23.67
CA GLU A 27 -2.49 -51.37 -23.23
C GLU A 27 -2.23 -50.40 -22.07
N PHE A 28 -1.35 -50.77 -21.13
CA PHE A 28 -0.94 -49.89 -20.04
C PHE A 28 -0.14 -48.69 -20.53
N GLU A 29 0.79 -48.87 -21.48
CA GLU A 29 1.52 -47.74 -22.08
C GLU A 29 0.56 -46.77 -22.77
N HIS A 30 -0.41 -47.28 -23.54
CA HIS A 30 -1.40 -46.44 -24.19
C HIS A 30 -2.31 -45.72 -23.18
N TYR A 31 -2.71 -46.40 -22.10
CA TYR A 31 -3.43 -45.78 -20.98
C TYR A 31 -2.60 -44.66 -20.34
N TYR A 32 -1.33 -44.92 -20.03
CA TYR A 32 -0.42 -43.94 -19.43
C TYR A 32 -0.20 -42.72 -20.34
N ASP A 33 0.05 -42.92 -21.63
CA ASP A 33 0.21 -41.82 -22.60
C ASP A 33 -1.07 -40.97 -22.70
N THR A 34 -2.24 -41.62 -22.70
CA THR A 34 -3.54 -40.95 -22.75
C THR A 34 -3.79 -40.13 -21.49
N GLU A 35 -3.40 -40.66 -20.32
CA GLU A 35 -3.56 -39.96 -19.04
C GLU A 35 -2.66 -38.73 -18.97
N VAL A 36 -1.37 -38.87 -19.30
CA VAL A 36 -0.42 -37.76 -19.36
C VAL A 36 -0.89 -36.66 -20.31
N GLU A 37 -1.50 -37.02 -21.44
CA GLU A 37 -2.10 -36.04 -22.36
C GLU A 37 -3.28 -35.29 -21.73
N LEU A 38 -4.19 -36.01 -21.06
CA LEU A 38 -5.34 -35.42 -20.39
C LEU A 38 -4.89 -34.50 -19.23
N GLU A 39 -3.98 -34.96 -18.39
CA GLU A 39 -3.39 -34.19 -17.29
C GLU A 39 -2.74 -32.89 -17.76
N SER A 40 -1.95 -32.97 -18.84
CA SER A 40 -1.26 -31.81 -19.42
C SER A 40 -2.27 -30.76 -19.88
N ARG A 41 -3.39 -31.19 -20.48
CA ARG A 41 -4.45 -30.29 -20.93
C ARG A 41 -5.22 -29.67 -19.77
N LEU A 42 -5.61 -30.46 -18.77
CA LEU A 42 -6.30 -29.97 -17.59
C LEU A 42 -5.43 -28.99 -16.79
N THR A 43 -4.14 -29.30 -16.62
CA THR A 43 -3.18 -28.41 -15.94
C THR A 43 -2.95 -27.11 -16.72
N ALA A 44 -2.88 -27.18 -18.05
CA ALA A 44 -2.79 -25.98 -18.89
C ALA A 44 -4.05 -25.10 -18.76
N MET A 45 -5.24 -25.71 -18.86
CA MET A 45 -6.51 -25.01 -18.64
C MET A 45 -6.59 -24.40 -17.24
N ALA A 46 -6.19 -25.13 -16.20
CA ALA A 46 -6.15 -24.63 -14.83
C ALA A 46 -5.22 -23.42 -14.69
N GLY A 47 -4.05 -23.46 -15.34
CA GLY A 47 -3.12 -22.34 -15.39
C GLY A 47 -3.69 -21.13 -16.11
N GLU A 48 -4.43 -21.32 -17.21
CA GLU A 48 -5.13 -20.23 -17.90
C GLU A 48 -6.22 -19.60 -17.03
N ARG A 49 -7.00 -20.41 -16.32
CA ARG A 49 -8.02 -19.94 -15.36
C ARG A 49 -7.40 -19.14 -14.21
N ALA A 50 -6.34 -19.67 -13.59
CA ALA A 50 -5.61 -18.94 -12.55
C ALA A 50 -5.05 -17.61 -13.07
N ALA A 51 -4.48 -17.59 -14.27
CA ALA A 51 -4.00 -16.37 -14.93
C ALA A 51 -5.12 -15.36 -15.25
N GLN A 52 -6.39 -15.78 -15.27
CA GLN A 52 -7.56 -14.93 -15.43
C GLN A 52 -8.20 -14.52 -14.10
N HIS A 53 -7.59 -14.90 -12.96
CA HIS A 53 -8.13 -14.77 -11.62
C HIS A 53 -9.41 -15.60 -11.37
N GLU A 54 -9.62 -16.64 -12.16
CA GLU A 54 -10.70 -17.64 -12.04
C GLU A 54 -10.21 -18.81 -11.16
N PHE A 55 -9.88 -18.51 -9.90
CA PHE A 55 -9.24 -19.47 -9.00
C PHE A 55 -10.13 -20.65 -8.64
N ALA A 56 -11.46 -20.46 -8.59
CA ALA A 56 -12.40 -21.54 -8.32
C ALA A 56 -12.36 -22.58 -9.45
N GLU A 57 -12.55 -22.16 -10.70
CA GLU A 57 -12.48 -23.06 -11.85
C GLU A 57 -11.08 -23.69 -12.01
N SER A 58 -10.03 -22.94 -11.72
CA SER A 58 -8.66 -23.47 -11.70
C SER A 58 -8.51 -24.62 -10.69
N ARG A 59 -9.02 -24.44 -9.47
CA ARG A 59 -8.97 -25.48 -8.43
C ARG A 59 -9.78 -26.72 -8.82
N ASP A 60 -10.99 -26.54 -9.37
CA ASP A 60 -11.81 -27.67 -9.82
C ASP A 60 -11.07 -28.53 -10.84
N LEU A 61 -10.38 -27.90 -11.81
CA LEU A 61 -9.56 -28.60 -12.80
C LEU A 61 -8.36 -29.32 -12.18
N LEU A 62 -7.69 -28.70 -11.20
CA LEU A 62 -6.57 -29.31 -10.49
C LEU A 62 -7.01 -30.48 -9.59
N ASP A 63 -8.20 -30.40 -8.98
CA ASP A 63 -8.78 -31.50 -8.23
C ASP A 63 -9.10 -32.70 -9.14
N GLU A 64 -9.55 -32.47 -10.39
CA GLU A 64 -9.68 -33.55 -11.38
C GLU A 64 -8.33 -34.19 -11.75
N VAL A 65 -7.26 -33.41 -11.87
CA VAL A 65 -5.90 -33.95 -12.09
C VAL A 65 -5.45 -34.83 -10.91
N ILE A 66 -5.73 -34.41 -9.67
CA ILE A 66 -5.46 -35.23 -8.48
C ILE A 66 -6.23 -36.55 -8.54
N LYS A 67 -7.52 -36.52 -8.91
CA LYS A 67 -8.35 -37.74 -9.03
C LYS A 67 -7.80 -38.71 -10.08
N LEU A 68 -7.42 -38.21 -11.26
CA LEU A 68 -6.80 -39.02 -12.31
C LEU A 68 -5.56 -39.75 -11.79
N ASN A 69 -4.66 -39.01 -11.14
CA ASN A 69 -3.42 -39.59 -10.59
C ASN A 69 -3.67 -40.57 -9.43
N GLN A 70 -4.75 -40.40 -8.67
CA GLN A 70 -5.15 -41.38 -7.66
C GLN A 70 -5.58 -42.69 -8.34
N VAL A 71 -6.36 -42.61 -9.42
CA VAL A 71 -6.79 -43.78 -10.20
C VAL A 71 -5.60 -44.49 -10.86
N MET A 72 -4.66 -43.76 -11.47
CA MET A 72 -3.42 -44.35 -12.02
C MET A 72 -2.62 -45.14 -10.98
N ARG A 73 -2.48 -44.60 -9.75
CA ARG A 73 -1.82 -45.34 -8.67
C ARG A 73 -2.56 -46.65 -8.33
N GLU A 74 -3.89 -46.63 -8.34
CA GLU A 74 -4.71 -47.82 -8.11
C GLU A 74 -4.58 -48.83 -9.25
N VAL A 75 -4.64 -48.38 -10.51
CA VAL A 75 -4.47 -49.22 -11.70
C VAL A 75 -3.07 -49.84 -11.70
N ALA A 76 -2.02 -49.05 -11.48
CA ALA A 76 -0.64 -49.54 -11.43
C ALA A 76 -0.46 -50.59 -10.33
N ARG A 77 -0.99 -50.34 -9.14
CA ARG A 77 -0.96 -51.29 -8.02
C ARG A 77 -1.69 -52.59 -8.34
N LYS A 78 -2.88 -52.51 -8.95
CA LYS A 78 -3.67 -53.67 -9.37
C LYS A 78 -2.88 -54.54 -10.36
N GLN A 79 -2.18 -53.93 -11.32
CA GLN A 79 -1.35 -54.68 -12.27
C GLN A 79 -0.06 -55.24 -11.62
N LEU A 80 0.50 -54.56 -10.62
CA LEU A 80 1.67 -55.03 -9.85
C LEU A 80 1.36 -56.29 -9.04
N ASP A 81 0.19 -56.34 -8.40
CA ASP A 81 -0.25 -57.47 -7.56
C ASP A 81 -0.59 -58.73 -8.39
N ARG A 82 -0.59 -58.63 -9.73
CA ARG A 82 -0.95 -59.73 -10.61
C ARG A 82 0.14 -60.80 -10.69
N PRO A 83 -0.21 -62.10 -10.57
CA PRO A 83 0.74 -63.18 -10.78
C PRO A 83 1.19 -63.25 -12.25
N GLY A 84 2.50 -63.33 -12.47
CA GLY A 84 3.09 -63.44 -13.81
C GLY A 84 3.48 -62.12 -14.47
N THR A 85 3.31 -60.98 -13.80
CA THR A 85 3.82 -59.68 -14.26
C THR A 85 5.35 -59.76 -14.40
N GLY A 86 5.87 -59.57 -15.62
CA GLY A 86 7.30 -59.61 -15.89
C GLY A 86 8.04 -58.44 -15.23
N GLU A 87 9.29 -58.66 -14.83
CA GLU A 87 10.09 -57.65 -14.11
C GLU A 87 10.19 -56.30 -14.83
N PRO A 88 10.45 -56.24 -16.15
CA PRO A 88 10.49 -54.96 -16.87
C PRO A 88 9.17 -54.19 -16.83
N PHE A 89 8.03 -54.91 -16.77
CA PHE A 89 6.72 -54.26 -16.70
C PHE A 89 6.44 -53.77 -15.26
N LYS A 90 6.85 -54.52 -14.23
CA LYS A 90 6.76 -54.06 -12.84
C LYS A 90 7.52 -52.76 -12.61
N GLU A 91 8.74 -52.65 -13.13
CA GLU A 91 9.55 -51.42 -13.01
C GLU A 91 8.80 -50.21 -13.59
N ARG A 92 8.11 -50.37 -14.73
CA ARG A 92 7.30 -49.31 -15.33
C ARG A 92 6.07 -48.96 -14.49
N LEU A 93 5.37 -49.96 -13.96
CA LEU A 93 4.22 -49.73 -13.09
C LEU A 93 4.62 -48.98 -11.81
N VAL A 94 5.77 -49.31 -11.21
CA VAL A 94 6.33 -48.57 -10.07
C VAL A 94 6.66 -47.13 -10.47
N ALA A 95 7.36 -46.94 -11.60
CA ALA A 95 7.71 -45.61 -12.07
C ALA A 95 6.47 -44.73 -12.36
N ALA A 96 5.39 -45.31 -12.92
CA ALA A 96 4.13 -44.62 -13.15
C ALA A 96 3.44 -44.24 -11.82
N ALA A 97 3.40 -45.15 -10.84
CA ALA A 97 2.83 -44.87 -9.52
C ALA A 97 3.61 -43.79 -8.75
N ASP A 98 4.93 -43.79 -8.86
CA ASP A 98 5.81 -42.76 -8.28
C ASP A 98 5.62 -41.42 -8.98
N ALA A 99 5.58 -41.39 -10.31
CA ALA A 99 5.30 -40.18 -11.09
C ALA A 99 3.95 -39.57 -10.70
N ALA A 100 2.91 -40.39 -10.55
CA ALA A 100 1.59 -39.93 -10.14
C ALA A 100 1.56 -39.40 -8.70
N THR A 101 2.30 -40.05 -7.79
CA THR A 101 2.44 -39.58 -6.40
C THR A 101 3.13 -38.21 -6.36
N GLY A 102 4.19 -38.02 -7.15
CA GLY A 102 4.91 -36.75 -7.21
C GLY A 102 4.09 -35.64 -7.84
N LEU A 103 3.29 -35.95 -8.86
CA LEU A 103 2.37 -34.98 -9.47
C LEU A 103 1.26 -34.56 -8.50
N ILE A 104 0.68 -35.48 -7.70
CA ILE A 104 -0.32 -35.13 -6.67
C ILE A 104 0.25 -34.09 -5.69
N LEU A 105 1.45 -34.30 -5.15
CA LEU A 105 2.08 -33.35 -4.21
C LEU A 105 2.32 -31.98 -4.88
N LEU A 106 2.76 -31.98 -6.14
CA LEU A 106 2.95 -30.76 -6.91
C LEU A 106 1.64 -29.98 -7.08
N ILE A 107 0.56 -30.67 -7.45
CA ILE A 107 -0.76 -30.05 -7.65
C ILE A 107 -1.36 -29.57 -6.32
N GLN A 108 -1.17 -30.30 -5.22
CA GLN A 108 -1.58 -29.86 -3.89
C GLN A 108 -0.88 -28.55 -3.48
N GLY A 109 0.42 -28.43 -3.73
CA GLY A 109 1.14 -27.18 -3.55
C GLY A 109 0.55 -26.04 -4.40
N GLN A 110 0.22 -26.31 -5.67
CA GLN A 110 -0.38 -25.32 -6.57
C GLN A 110 -1.78 -24.89 -6.12
N LEU A 111 -2.61 -25.80 -5.62
CA LEU A 111 -3.92 -25.48 -5.03
C LEU A 111 -3.79 -24.51 -3.86
N CYS A 112 -2.80 -24.74 -2.99
CA CYS A 112 -2.49 -23.84 -1.88
C CYS A 112 -1.99 -22.48 -2.37
N GLN A 113 -1.13 -22.43 -3.39
CA GLN A 113 -0.73 -21.16 -4.01
C GLN A 113 -1.91 -20.39 -4.61
N ASN A 114 -2.81 -21.05 -5.34
CA ASN A 114 -4.01 -20.41 -5.90
C ASN A 114 -4.89 -19.80 -4.80
N LYS A 115 -5.05 -20.49 -3.67
CA LYS A 115 -5.76 -19.94 -2.49
C LYS A 115 -5.01 -18.74 -1.91
N ALA A 116 -3.68 -18.79 -1.82
CA ALA A 116 -2.90 -17.67 -1.32
C ALA A 116 -3.05 -16.41 -2.18
N GLU A 117 -3.02 -16.57 -3.51
CA GLU A 117 -3.20 -15.47 -4.47
C GLU A 117 -4.63 -14.90 -4.43
N GLU A 118 -5.63 -15.76 -4.28
CA GLU A 118 -7.02 -15.36 -4.05
C GLU A 118 -7.16 -14.50 -2.78
N GLN A 119 -6.56 -14.93 -1.67
CA GLN A 119 -6.57 -14.20 -0.40
C GLN A 119 -5.80 -12.88 -0.48
N LEU A 120 -4.68 -12.84 -1.20
CA LEU A 120 -3.92 -11.62 -1.47
C LEU A 120 -4.78 -10.59 -2.20
N LEU A 121 -5.45 -11.00 -3.28
CA LEU A 121 -6.34 -10.11 -4.04
C LEU A 121 -7.54 -9.67 -3.20
N GLY A 122 -8.01 -10.51 -2.28
CA GLY A 122 -9.01 -10.15 -1.27
C GLY A 122 -8.50 -9.24 -0.14
N GLY A 123 -7.18 -8.96 -0.07
CA GLY A 123 -6.56 -8.17 0.99
C GLY A 123 -6.32 -8.92 2.31
N ASN A 124 -6.53 -10.24 2.35
CA ASN A 124 -6.34 -11.08 3.52
C ASN A 124 -4.94 -11.71 3.56
N LEU A 125 -3.93 -10.88 3.85
CA LEU A 125 -2.52 -11.29 3.82
C LEU A 125 -2.19 -12.40 4.83
N VAL A 126 -2.89 -12.46 5.96
CA VAL A 126 -2.63 -13.44 7.01
C VAL A 126 -3.01 -14.85 6.54
N GLU A 127 -4.23 -15.00 6.02
CA GLU A 127 -4.68 -16.29 5.47
C GLU A 127 -3.92 -16.66 4.20
N GLY A 128 -3.60 -15.67 3.36
CA GLY A 128 -2.76 -15.88 2.19
C GLY A 128 -1.39 -16.45 2.54
N LYS A 129 -0.74 -15.93 3.60
CA LYS A 129 0.54 -16.47 4.10
C LYS A 129 0.41 -17.91 4.60
N VAL A 130 -0.64 -18.23 5.36
CA VAL A 130 -0.89 -19.61 5.83
C VAL A 130 -0.97 -20.59 4.65
N HIS A 131 -1.64 -20.20 3.56
CA HIS A 131 -1.70 -21.04 2.37
C HIS A 131 -0.35 -21.16 1.63
N LEU A 132 0.49 -20.12 1.61
CA LEU A 132 1.84 -20.25 1.07
C LEU A 132 2.72 -21.17 1.95
N GLU A 133 2.58 -21.12 3.27
CA GLU A 133 3.28 -22.03 4.18
C GLU A 133 2.88 -23.48 3.90
N GLN A 134 1.57 -23.76 3.76
CA GLN A 134 1.05 -25.07 3.34
C GLN A 134 1.58 -25.50 1.96
N ALA A 135 1.63 -24.58 0.99
CA ALA A 135 2.22 -24.87 -0.32
C ALA A 135 3.70 -25.25 -0.20
N SER A 136 4.46 -24.51 0.62
CA SER A 136 5.87 -24.78 0.87
C SER A 136 6.10 -26.13 1.55
N GLU A 137 5.20 -26.57 2.43
CA GLU A 137 5.24 -27.91 3.03
C GLU A 137 5.07 -28.99 1.97
N CYS A 138 4.05 -28.89 1.11
CA CYS A 138 3.83 -29.85 0.01
C CYS A 138 5.04 -29.93 -0.95
N TYR A 139 5.61 -28.78 -1.32
CA TYR A 139 6.80 -28.75 -2.18
C TYR A 139 8.05 -29.27 -1.47
N GLY A 140 8.18 -29.03 -0.16
CA GLY A 140 9.25 -29.58 0.67
C GLY A 140 9.20 -31.10 0.78
N GLU A 141 7.99 -31.66 0.97
CA GLU A 141 7.76 -33.12 0.93
C GLU A 141 8.14 -33.71 -0.43
N LEU A 142 7.73 -33.06 -1.52
CA LEU A 142 8.08 -33.49 -2.88
C LEU A 142 9.60 -33.44 -3.10
N PHE A 143 10.26 -32.35 -2.72
CA PHE A 143 11.70 -32.21 -2.86
C PHE A 143 12.47 -33.24 -2.03
N GLY A 144 12.03 -33.50 -0.80
CA GLY A 144 12.64 -34.50 0.09
C GLY A 144 12.43 -35.96 -0.33
N SER A 145 11.60 -36.21 -1.34
CA SER A 145 11.28 -37.56 -1.83
C SER A 145 12.24 -38.03 -2.94
N SER A 146 12.17 -39.33 -3.26
CA SER A 146 12.83 -39.91 -4.43
C SER A 146 11.97 -39.84 -5.71
N LEU A 147 10.89 -39.06 -5.70
CA LEU A 147 9.92 -39.02 -6.80
C LEU A 147 10.46 -38.22 -7.99
N PRO A 148 10.01 -38.52 -9.23
CA PRO A 148 10.54 -37.89 -10.44
C PRO A 148 10.46 -36.35 -10.45
N GLN A 149 9.47 -35.77 -9.77
CA GLN A 149 9.23 -34.33 -9.73
C GLN A 149 9.96 -33.61 -8.58
N SER A 150 10.85 -34.28 -7.84
CA SER A 150 11.59 -33.71 -6.70
C SER A 150 12.26 -32.36 -7.02
N GLU A 151 12.96 -32.25 -8.15
CA GLU A 151 13.59 -30.98 -8.56
C GLU A 151 12.58 -29.87 -8.90
N THR A 152 11.42 -30.24 -9.45
CA THR A 152 10.34 -29.27 -9.66
C THR A 152 9.79 -28.77 -8.33
N GLY A 153 9.64 -29.69 -7.36
CA GLY A 153 9.31 -29.36 -5.97
C GLY A 153 10.33 -28.41 -5.33
N ARG A 154 11.63 -28.61 -5.57
CA ARG A 154 12.69 -27.71 -5.08
C ARG A 154 12.47 -26.27 -5.53
N VAL A 155 12.28 -26.08 -6.84
CA VAL A 155 12.10 -24.75 -7.44
C VAL A 155 10.80 -24.12 -6.98
N ALA A 156 9.68 -24.87 -7.01
CA ALA A 156 8.37 -24.37 -6.60
C ALA A 156 8.34 -24.02 -5.10
N GLY A 157 8.99 -24.82 -4.26
CA GLY A 157 9.15 -24.57 -2.84
C GLY A 157 9.97 -23.30 -2.57
N ALA A 158 11.11 -23.15 -3.24
CA ALA A 158 11.93 -21.95 -3.12
C ALA A 158 11.19 -20.68 -3.57
N LEU A 159 10.48 -20.74 -4.71
CA LEU A 159 9.62 -19.65 -5.19
C LEU A 159 8.54 -19.29 -4.17
N THR A 160 7.92 -20.30 -3.55
CA THR A 160 6.88 -20.10 -2.52
C THR A 160 7.45 -19.42 -1.28
N ILE A 161 8.62 -19.83 -0.81
CA ILE A 161 9.31 -19.19 0.31
C ILE A 161 9.62 -17.72 -0.02
N THR A 162 10.04 -17.42 -1.24
CA THR A 162 10.25 -16.04 -1.69
C THR A 162 8.94 -15.23 -1.71
N LYS A 163 7.83 -15.83 -2.16
CA LYS A 163 6.50 -15.20 -2.11
C LYS A 163 6.05 -14.93 -0.65
N ILE A 164 6.37 -15.79 0.32
CA ILE A 164 6.08 -15.55 1.75
C ILE A 164 6.79 -14.28 2.24
N GLU A 165 8.07 -14.13 1.90
CA GLU A 165 8.84 -12.94 2.28
C GLU A 165 8.31 -11.67 1.60
N PHE A 166 7.89 -11.77 0.34
CA PHE A 166 7.18 -10.69 -0.33
C PHE A 166 5.88 -10.31 0.41
N PHE A 167 5.08 -11.28 0.87
CA PHE A 167 3.87 -11.03 1.65
C PHE A 167 4.16 -10.36 2.99
N ASP A 168 5.25 -10.75 3.66
CA ASP A 168 5.71 -10.10 4.88
C ASP A 168 6.07 -8.64 4.61
N GLY A 169 6.69 -8.34 3.47
CA GLY A 169 6.94 -6.97 3.01
C GLY A 169 5.66 -6.16 2.83
N VAL A 170 4.67 -6.70 2.12
CA VAL A 170 3.36 -6.03 1.93
C VAL A 170 2.67 -5.81 3.28
N ALA A 171 2.65 -6.80 4.16
CA ALA A 171 2.03 -6.70 5.48
C ALA A 171 2.73 -5.68 6.39
N ALA A 172 4.06 -5.60 6.34
CA ALA A 172 4.83 -4.58 7.05
C ALA A 172 4.53 -3.17 6.51
N MET A 173 4.47 -3.01 5.19
CA MET A 173 4.14 -1.74 4.54
C MET A 173 2.74 -1.25 4.94
N GLN A 174 1.72 -2.12 4.91
CA GLN A 174 0.35 -1.77 5.33
C GLN A 174 0.25 -1.34 6.80
N ARG A 175 1.20 -1.76 7.65
CA ARG A 175 1.30 -1.37 9.07
C ARG A 175 2.18 -0.14 9.30
N GLY A 176 2.66 0.50 8.23
CA GLY A 176 3.57 1.65 8.31
C GLY A 176 4.98 1.30 8.81
N LYS A 177 5.39 0.03 8.71
CA LYS A 177 6.73 -0.45 9.10
C LYS A 177 7.65 -0.51 7.89
N TYR A 178 8.00 0.64 7.32
CA TYR A 178 8.67 0.71 6.02
C TYR A 178 10.08 0.12 6.01
N GLU A 179 10.85 0.22 7.10
CA GLU A 179 12.17 -0.42 7.20
C GLU A 179 12.08 -1.95 7.11
N MET A 180 11.20 -2.56 7.90
CA MET A 180 10.94 -4.01 7.83
C MET A 180 10.39 -4.44 6.45
N ALA A 181 9.55 -3.60 5.85
CA ALA A 181 9.02 -3.86 4.51
C ALA A 181 10.15 -3.85 3.46
N MET A 182 11.08 -2.90 3.58
CA MET A 182 12.25 -2.79 2.71
C MET A 182 13.12 -4.04 2.80
N GLU A 183 13.50 -4.44 4.01
CA GLU A 183 14.32 -5.64 4.24
C GLU A 183 13.68 -6.89 3.62
N SER A 184 12.36 -7.04 3.79
CA SER A 184 11.60 -8.16 3.23
C SER A 184 11.58 -8.14 1.69
N PHE A 185 11.32 -6.98 1.08
CA PHE A 185 11.31 -6.88 -0.38
C PHE A 185 12.69 -7.05 -1.00
N GLU A 186 13.75 -6.54 -0.37
CA GLU A 186 15.12 -6.76 -0.84
C GLU A 186 15.55 -8.22 -0.71
N GLY A 187 15.17 -8.89 0.38
CA GLY A 187 15.35 -10.32 0.57
C GLY A 187 14.65 -11.13 -0.52
N ALA A 188 13.38 -10.80 -0.80
CA ALA A 188 12.61 -11.45 -1.84
C ALA A 188 13.23 -11.23 -3.24
N ARG A 189 13.61 -9.98 -3.57
CA ARG A 189 14.27 -9.61 -4.83
C ARG A 189 15.58 -10.37 -5.03
N SER A 190 16.40 -10.48 -3.98
CA SER A 190 17.65 -11.23 -4.05
C SER A 190 17.42 -12.70 -4.36
N LYS A 191 16.44 -13.34 -3.69
CA LYS A 191 16.09 -14.75 -3.93
C LYS A 191 15.50 -14.98 -5.31
N TYR A 192 14.67 -14.07 -5.82
CA TYR A 192 14.18 -14.15 -7.21
C TYR A 192 15.33 -14.13 -8.22
N GLY A 193 16.35 -13.29 -8.00
CA GLY A 193 17.55 -13.26 -8.84
C GLY A 193 18.30 -14.59 -8.85
N VAL A 194 18.56 -15.16 -7.68
CA VAL A 194 19.24 -16.47 -7.56
C VAL A 194 18.42 -17.58 -8.24
N LEU A 195 17.10 -17.62 -8.02
CA LEU A 195 16.23 -18.63 -8.63
C LEU A 195 16.18 -18.52 -10.16
N LYS A 196 16.25 -17.29 -10.67
CA LYS A 196 16.31 -17.05 -12.10
C LYS A 196 17.62 -17.59 -12.68
N ASP A 197 18.76 -17.27 -12.08
CA ASP A 197 20.08 -17.74 -12.54
C ASP A 197 20.16 -19.29 -12.51
N ASP A 198 19.61 -19.92 -11.47
CA ASP A 198 19.51 -21.37 -11.34
C ASP A 198 18.66 -21.98 -12.48
N LEU A 199 17.51 -21.38 -12.78
CA LEU A 199 16.60 -21.86 -13.83
C LEU A 199 17.16 -21.65 -15.23
N GLU A 200 17.82 -20.52 -15.50
CA GLU A 200 18.50 -20.28 -16.78
C GLU A 200 19.60 -21.31 -17.00
N SER A 201 20.39 -21.61 -15.96
CA SER A 201 21.42 -22.65 -16.01
C SER A 201 20.83 -24.05 -16.28
N ALA A 202 19.64 -24.34 -15.73
CA ALA A 202 18.93 -25.60 -15.98
C ALA A 202 18.31 -25.67 -17.39
N ALA A 203 17.86 -24.54 -17.95
CA ALA A 203 17.24 -24.46 -19.29
C ALA A 203 18.20 -24.88 -20.41
N ASP A 204 19.49 -24.58 -20.23
CA ASP A 204 20.56 -24.93 -21.16
C ASP A 204 20.88 -26.43 -21.13
N ALA A 205 20.61 -27.10 -20.00
CA ALA A 205 20.92 -28.51 -19.80
C ALA A 205 19.83 -29.48 -20.32
N ASP A 206 18.55 -29.10 -20.28
CA ASP A 206 17.44 -29.98 -20.67
C ASP A 206 16.43 -29.32 -21.63
N ARG A 207 16.44 -29.79 -22.88
CA ARG A 207 15.54 -29.33 -23.95
C ARG A 207 14.07 -29.66 -23.70
N ARG A 208 13.76 -30.72 -22.94
CA ARG A 208 12.37 -31.13 -22.64
C ARG A 208 11.74 -30.24 -21.57
N ALA A 209 12.55 -29.69 -20.67
CA ALA A 209 12.10 -28.77 -19.63
C ALA A 209 11.93 -27.31 -20.12
N GLN A 210 12.39 -26.97 -21.33
CA GLN A 210 12.44 -25.58 -21.83
C GLN A 210 11.09 -24.84 -21.79
N ASN A 211 9.98 -25.51 -22.08
CA ASN A 211 8.67 -24.85 -22.04
C ASN A 211 8.23 -24.51 -20.60
N THR A 212 8.42 -25.45 -19.67
CA THR A 212 8.10 -25.27 -18.25
C THR A 212 9.03 -24.24 -17.62
N ILE A 213 10.33 -24.36 -17.84
CA ILE A 213 11.33 -23.40 -17.37
C ILE A 213 11.05 -22.01 -17.97
N GLY A 214 10.74 -21.93 -19.27
CA GLY A 214 10.38 -20.66 -19.90
C GLY A 214 9.12 -20.02 -19.31
N LYS A 215 8.14 -20.80 -18.83
CA LYS A 215 6.99 -20.27 -18.08
C LYS A 215 7.42 -19.73 -16.71
N LEU A 216 8.21 -20.49 -15.96
CA LEU A 216 8.71 -20.10 -14.64
C LEU A 216 9.61 -18.85 -14.70
N LEU A 217 10.49 -18.76 -15.69
CA LEU A 217 11.33 -17.59 -15.93
C LEU A 217 10.50 -16.33 -16.19
N ARG A 218 9.42 -16.44 -16.98
CA ARG A 218 8.49 -15.32 -17.18
C ARG A 218 7.78 -14.91 -15.90
N GLU A 219 7.36 -15.87 -15.07
CA GLU A 219 6.75 -15.58 -13.77
C GLU A 219 7.75 -14.88 -12.85
N LEU A 220 9.00 -15.38 -12.78
CA LEU A 220 10.07 -14.76 -12.00
C LEU A 220 10.40 -13.35 -12.47
N ASP A 221 10.48 -13.12 -13.78
CA ASP A 221 10.71 -11.78 -14.34
C ASP A 221 9.59 -10.80 -13.95
N ASP A 222 8.34 -11.29 -13.93
CA ASP A 222 7.18 -10.51 -13.55
C ASP A 222 7.21 -10.17 -12.05
N GLN A 223 7.48 -11.17 -11.19
CA GLN A 223 7.59 -10.99 -9.74
C GLN A 223 8.79 -10.12 -9.35
N PHE A 224 9.93 -10.28 -10.04
CA PHE A 224 11.11 -9.46 -9.83
C PHE A 224 10.84 -7.99 -10.16
N ALA A 225 10.22 -7.73 -11.32
CA ALA A 225 9.85 -6.38 -11.73
C ALA A 225 8.86 -5.74 -10.74
N TYR A 226 7.85 -6.50 -10.32
CA TYR A 226 6.86 -6.01 -9.35
C TYR A 226 7.50 -5.73 -7.98
N THR A 227 8.40 -6.59 -7.52
CA THR A 227 9.15 -6.38 -6.26
C THR A 227 10.03 -5.12 -6.33
N ASP A 228 10.69 -4.85 -7.45
CA ASP A 228 11.49 -3.63 -7.62
C ASP A 228 10.61 -2.37 -7.53
N ILE A 229 9.40 -2.41 -8.09
CA ILE A 229 8.41 -1.33 -7.94
C ILE A 229 8.01 -1.16 -6.48
N MET A 230 7.73 -2.25 -5.76
CA MET A 230 7.36 -2.20 -4.35
C MET A 230 8.47 -1.63 -3.46
N ILE A 231 9.74 -1.97 -3.74
CA ILE A 231 10.91 -1.37 -3.08
C ILE A 231 10.87 0.16 -3.25
N ARG A 232 10.67 0.67 -4.47
CA ARG A 232 10.60 2.11 -4.71
C ARG A 232 9.42 2.76 -3.99
N PHE A 233 8.26 2.10 -3.94
CA PHE A 233 7.11 2.60 -3.17
C PHE A 233 7.36 2.64 -1.67
N VAL A 234 8.00 1.61 -1.10
CA VAL A 234 8.36 1.62 0.33
C VAL A 234 9.38 2.71 0.62
N SER A 235 10.39 2.91 -0.23
CA SER A 235 11.33 4.04 -0.11
C SER A 235 10.59 5.37 -0.12
N PHE A 236 9.64 5.55 -1.04
CA PHE A 236 8.80 6.74 -1.10
C PHE A 236 8.08 6.99 0.23
N PHE A 237 7.38 6.00 0.79
CA PHE A 237 6.68 6.17 2.05
C PHE A 237 7.63 6.40 3.24
N GLY A 238 8.78 5.74 3.27
CA GLY A 238 9.83 5.98 4.26
C GLY A 238 10.33 7.43 4.23
N GLN A 239 10.61 7.97 3.05
CA GLN A 239 11.05 9.36 2.89
C GLN A 239 9.94 10.37 3.22
N MET A 240 8.67 10.08 2.86
CA MET A 240 7.53 10.91 3.29
C MET A 240 7.38 10.93 4.82
N GLN A 241 7.58 9.79 5.49
CA GLN A 241 7.54 9.73 6.96
C GLN A 241 8.70 10.51 7.60
N ALA A 242 9.85 10.57 6.94
CA ALA A 242 11.02 11.34 7.37
C ALA A 242 10.96 12.83 6.98
N ASP A 243 9.84 13.31 6.40
CA ASP A 243 9.66 14.69 5.92
C ASP A 243 10.69 15.09 4.84
N ASN A 244 11.22 14.12 4.09
CA ASN A 244 12.15 14.35 2.99
C ASN A 244 11.43 14.28 1.64
N ILE A 245 10.57 15.26 1.39
CA ILE A 245 9.63 15.25 0.26
C ILE A 245 10.36 15.23 -1.09
N GLY A 246 11.50 15.93 -1.20
CA GLY A 246 12.28 15.97 -2.43
C GLY A 246 12.81 14.59 -2.86
N GLU A 247 13.31 13.79 -1.91
CA GLU A 247 13.78 12.44 -2.19
C GLU A 247 12.63 11.46 -2.38
N ALA A 248 11.53 11.64 -1.64
CA ALA A 248 10.29 10.89 -1.83
C ALA A 248 9.76 11.00 -3.27
N LEU A 249 9.82 12.21 -3.88
CA LEU A 249 9.43 12.43 -5.27
C LEU A 249 10.26 11.60 -6.27
N VAL A 250 11.57 11.51 -6.06
CA VAL A 250 12.45 10.71 -6.93
C VAL A 250 12.01 9.24 -6.93
N TYR A 251 11.72 8.69 -5.74
CA TYR A 251 11.30 7.30 -5.61
C TYR A 251 9.92 7.03 -6.22
N VAL A 252 8.93 7.89 -5.98
CA VAL A 252 7.57 7.66 -6.50
C VAL A 252 7.48 7.88 -8.01
N ASP A 253 8.25 8.81 -8.57
CA ASP A 253 8.32 9.02 -10.01
C ASP A 253 8.97 7.80 -10.71
N ASP A 254 10.06 7.26 -10.15
CA ASP A 254 10.72 6.03 -10.64
C ASP A 254 9.77 4.82 -10.52
N ALA A 255 9.11 4.66 -9.38
CA ALA A 255 8.15 3.57 -9.15
C ALA A 255 7.01 3.58 -10.18
N VAL A 256 6.41 4.74 -10.43
CA VAL A 256 5.33 4.87 -11.42
C VAL A 256 5.85 4.62 -12.84
N ALA A 257 7.05 5.10 -13.19
CA ALA A 257 7.65 4.86 -14.51
C ALA A 257 7.92 3.36 -14.76
N LEU A 258 8.47 2.66 -13.75
CA LEU A 258 8.67 1.21 -13.79
C LEU A 258 7.33 0.47 -13.92
N TYR A 259 6.30 0.89 -13.17
CA TYR A 259 4.97 0.30 -13.25
C TYR A 259 4.32 0.52 -14.61
N GLU A 260 4.44 1.71 -15.21
CA GLU A 260 3.97 1.98 -16.57
C GLU A 260 4.64 1.07 -17.60
N ALA A 261 5.96 0.87 -17.50
CA ALA A 261 6.69 -0.04 -18.36
C ALA A 261 6.23 -1.49 -18.17
N TRP A 262 5.93 -1.89 -16.94
CA TRP A 262 5.42 -3.21 -16.59
C TRP A 262 4.01 -3.47 -17.16
N VAL A 263 3.09 -2.51 -17.03
CA VAL A 263 1.75 -2.55 -17.66
C VAL A 263 1.85 -2.60 -19.18
N LYS A 264 2.74 -1.82 -19.78
CA LYS A 264 2.94 -1.82 -21.24
C LYS A 264 3.45 -3.17 -21.75
N ARG A 265 4.35 -3.82 -20.99
CA ARG A 265 4.83 -5.18 -21.29
C ARG A 265 3.68 -6.19 -21.25
N ALA A 266 2.84 -6.12 -20.22
CA ALA A 266 1.65 -6.96 -20.08
C ALA A 266 0.70 -6.88 -21.28
N ALA A 267 0.46 -5.65 -21.78
CA ALA A 267 -0.35 -5.44 -22.96
C ALA A 267 0.30 -6.01 -24.24
N ALA A 268 1.62 -5.90 -24.36
CA ALA A 268 2.37 -6.45 -25.50
C ALA A 268 2.40 -7.98 -25.53
N THR A 269 2.33 -8.64 -24.37
CA THR A 269 2.30 -10.11 -24.25
C THR A 269 0.90 -10.71 -24.33
N ALA A 270 -0.12 -9.91 -24.69
CA ALA A 270 -1.52 -10.33 -24.78
C ALA A 270 -2.02 -11.03 -23.50
N LEU A 271 -1.62 -10.51 -22.31
CA LEU A 271 -2.19 -11.00 -21.05
C LEU A 271 -3.71 -10.88 -21.05
N PRO A 272 -4.44 -11.72 -20.28
CA PRO A 272 -5.88 -11.60 -20.16
C PRO A 272 -6.33 -10.18 -19.80
N SER A 273 -7.47 -9.75 -20.35
CA SER A 273 -8.02 -8.41 -20.12
C SER A 273 -8.23 -8.08 -18.64
N GLN A 274 -8.53 -9.11 -17.85
CA GLN A 274 -8.68 -9.09 -16.40
C GLN A 274 -7.39 -8.66 -15.71
N VAL A 275 -6.26 -9.28 -16.08
CA VAL A 275 -4.93 -8.94 -15.53
C VAL A 275 -4.52 -7.54 -15.93
N GLN A 276 -4.73 -7.18 -17.21
CA GLN A 276 -4.43 -5.83 -17.70
C GLN A 276 -5.24 -4.77 -16.93
N GLY A 277 -6.52 -5.04 -16.69
CA GLY A 277 -7.39 -4.20 -15.89
C GLY A 277 -6.88 -4.06 -14.46
N SER A 278 -6.53 -5.17 -13.80
CA SER A 278 -6.01 -5.17 -12.43
C SER A 278 -4.73 -4.33 -12.30
N ARG A 279 -3.77 -4.49 -13.23
CA ARG A 279 -2.56 -3.66 -13.25
C ARG A 279 -2.86 -2.19 -13.56
N ALA A 280 -3.81 -1.90 -14.45
CA ALA A 280 -4.22 -0.52 -14.74
C ALA A 280 -4.87 0.16 -13.51
N MET A 281 -5.67 -0.59 -12.74
CA MET A 281 -6.28 -0.14 -11.50
C MET A 281 -5.24 0.23 -10.45
N GLU A 282 -4.24 -0.63 -10.24
CA GLU A 282 -3.15 -0.36 -9.30
C GLU A 282 -2.23 0.77 -9.78
N LEU A 283 -1.91 0.84 -11.08
CA LEU A 283 -1.18 1.97 -11.65
C LEU A 283 -1.90 3.30 -11.39
N ALA A 284 -3.23 3.34 -11.55
CA ALA A 284 -4.02 4.52 -11.22
C ALA A 284 -3.92 4.86 -9.72
N HIS A 285 -3.94 3.85 -8.84
CA HIS A 285 -3.73 4.05 -7.41
C HIS A 285 -2.37 4.72 -7.10
N PHE A 286 -1.30 4.20 -7.71
CA PHE A 286 0.06 4.70 -7.59
C PHE A 286 0.28 6.08 -8.20
N LYS A 287 -0.38 6.39 -9.32
CA LYS A 287 -0.40 7.76 -9.88
C LYS A 287 -1.05 8.76 -8.93
N GLY A 288 -2.05 8.33 -8.16
CA GLY A 288 -2.66 9.17 -7.13
C GLY A 288 -1.69 9.51 -6.00
N TRP A 289 -0.90 8.53 -5.53
CA TRP A 289 0.17 8.77 -4.54
C TRP A 289 1.25 9.73 -5.06
N ARG A 290 1.70 9.53 -6.30
CA ARG A 290 2.62 10.44 -6.98
C ARG A 290 2.07 11.87 -7.01
N ALA A 291 0.84 12.05 -7.49
CA ALA A 291 0.23 13.38 -7.58
C ALA A 291 0.09 14.03 -6.19
N TRP A 292 -0.29 13.29 -5.16
CA TRP A 292 -0.35 13.82 -3.80
C TRP A 292 1.04 14.27 -3.29
N ALA A 293 2.10 13.50 -3.51
CA ALA A 293 3.45 13.89 -3.14
C ALA A 293 3.91 15.17 -3.86
N HIS A 294 3.60 15.31 -5.15
CA HIS A 294 3.85 16.54 -5.91
C HIS A 294 3.04 17.72 -5.37
N ALA A 295 1.83 17.50 -4.84
CA ALA A 295 1.05 18.55 -4.19
C ALA A 295 1.70 19.04 -2.88
N GLU A 296 2.23 18.12 -2.08
CA GLU A 296 2.96 18.42 -0.85
C GLU A 296 4.25 19.20 -1.14
N HIS A 297 5.01 18.80 -2.16
CA HIS A 297 6.21 19.54 -2.55
C HIS A 297 5.89 20.95 -3.11
N ALA A 298 4.83 21.08 -3.91
CA ALA A 298 4.37 22.37 -4.40
C ALA A 298 3.93 23.29 -3.25
N LEU A 299 3.33 22.72 -2.20
CA LEU A 299 2.96 23.44 -0.99
C LEU A 299 4.20 24.01 -0.27
N GLU A 300 5.27 23.23 -0.09
CA GLU A 300 6.54 23.70 0.49
C GLU A 300 7.16 24.86 -0.31
N ARG A 301 7.07 24.77 -1.63
CA ARG A 301 7.59 25.79 -2.55
C ARG A 301 6.69 27.01 -2.72
N GLN A 302 5.56 27.05 -2.03
CA GLN A 302 4.55 28.10 -2.14
C GLN A 302 3.97 28.24 -3.56
N ASP A 303 4.02 27.17 -4.37
CA ASP A 303 3.36 27.11 -5.67
C ASP A 303 1.90 26.69 -5.49
N TRP A 304 1.07 27.66 -5.12
CA TRP A 304 -0.33 27.43 -4.80
C TRP A 304 -1.14 26.84 -5.96
N GLY A 305 -0.79 27.22 -7.20
CA GLY A 305 -1.47 26.75 -8.40
C GLY A 305 -1.14 25.30 -8.72
N ALA A 306 0.15 24.95 -8.67
CA ALA A 306 0.59 23.57 -8.84
C ALA A 306 0.03 22.66 -7.73
N CYS A 307 0.06 23.10 -6.47
CA CYS A 307 -0.49 22.35 -5.34
C CYS A 307 -1.97 21.99 -5.57
N GLN A 308 -2.81 22.97 -5.92
CA GLN A 308 -4.23 22.73 -6.18
C GLN A 308 -4.46 21.80 -7.39
N GLY A 309 -3.69 21.99 -8.47
CA GLY A 309 -3.76 21.12 -9.65
C GLY A 309 -3.43 19.66 -9.34
N GLN A 310 -2.40 19.44 -8.52
CA GLN A 310 -1.96 18.10 -8.12
C GLN A 310 -2.92 17.42 -7.15
N ILE A 311 -3.58 18.17 -6.25
CA ILE A 311 -4.69 17.64 -5.41
C ILE A 311 -5.83 17.11 -6.28
N LEU A 312 -6.21 17.83 -7.34
CA LEU A 312 -7.26 17.40 -8.27
C LEU A 312 -6.83 16.18 -9.08
N ALA A 313 -5.57 16.14 -9.54
CA ALA A 313 -5.01 14.99 -10.24
C ALA A 313 -5.00 13.74 -9.37
N ALA A 314 -4.57 13.84 -8.10
CA ALA A 314 -4.58 12.74 -7.15
C ALA A 314 -5.98 12.17 -6.94
N ARG A 315 -6.97 13.05 -6.71
CA ARG A 315 -8.38 12.64 -6.57
C ARG A 315 -8.90 11.93 -7.81
N THR A 316 -8.56 12.43 -9.00
CA THR A 316 -8.97 11.81 -10.28
C THR A 316 -8.40 10.40 -10.41
N HIS A 317 -7.10 10.23 -10.17
CA HIS A 317 -6.44 8.93 -10.27
C HIS A 317 -6.98 7.89 -9.26
N TRP A 318 -7.26 8.28 -8.02
CA TRP A 318 -7.88 7.37 -7.05
C TRP A 318 -9.35 7.06 -7.36
N ALA A 319 -10.08 8.00 -7.97
CA ALA A 319 -11.42 7.74 -8.49
C ALA A 319 -11.40 6.74 -9.65
N ASP A 320 -10.46 6.88 -10.58
CA ASP A 320 -10.25 5.94 -11.70
C ASP A 320 -9.93 4.54 -11.18
N SER A 321 -9.02 4.43 -10.20
CA SER A 321 -8.70 3.16 -9.54
C SER A 321 -9.93 2.53 -8.88
N SER A 322 -10.72 3.31 -8.14
CA SER A 322 -11.96 2.83 -7.50
C SER A 322 -13.01 2.38 -8.52
N ASP A 323 -13.13 3.10 -9.64
CA ASP A 323 -14.08 2.75 -10.70
C ASP A 323 -13.68 1.45 -11.39
N LEU A 324 -12.39 1.26 -11.68
CA LEU A 324 -11.87 0.00 -12.23
C LEU A 324 -12.09 -1.17 -11.27
N ALA A 325 -11.79 -0.99 -9.98
CA ALA A 325 -12.06 -2.00 -8.95
C ALA A 325 -13.55 -2.40 -8.92
N ARG A 326 -14.45 -1.41 -8.95
CA ARG A 326 -15.90 -1.65 -8.98
C ARG A 326 -16.34 -2.40 -10.24
N ARG A 327 -15.79 -2.06 -11.42
CA ARG A 327 -16.11 -2.76 -12.67
C ARG A 327 -15.66 -4.23 -12.63
N HIS A 328 -14.48 -4.52 -12.09
CA HIS A 328 -14.01 -5.89 -11.91
C HIS A 328 -14.87 -6.66 -10.91
N ALA A 329 -15.25 -6.05 -9.79
CA ALA A 329 -16.16 -6.67 -8.82
C ALA A 329 -17.52 -7.03 -9.46
N LEU A 330 -18.05 -6.20 -10.37
CA LEU A 330 -19.27 -6.50 -11.13
C LEU A 330 -19.10 -7.68 -12.11
N LEU A 331 -17.86 -7.99 -12.51
CA LEU A 331 -17.52 -9.16 -13.32
C LEU A 331 -17.19 -10.40 -12.47
N GLY A 332 -17.37 -10.32 -11.14
CA GLY A 332 -17.05 -11.42 -10.22
C GLY A 332 -15.56 -11.59 -9.95
N MET A 333 -14.71 -10.67 -10.40
CA MET A 333 -13.28 -10.73 -10.15
C MET A 333 -12.95 -10.22 -8.75
N LEU A 334 -12.03 -10.90 -8.08
CA LEU A 334 -11.42 -10.40 -6.86
C LEU A 334 -10.39 -9.34 -7.21
N THR A 335 -10.55 -8.15 -6.62
CA THR A 335 -9.60 -7.05 -6.77
C THR A 335 -9.16 -6.52 -5.42
N PRO A 336 -7.88 -6.12 -5.28
CA PRO A 336 -7.41 -5.38 -4.13
C PRO A 336 -8.31 -4.17 -3.87
N GLN A 337 -8.87 -4.09 -2.66
CA GLN A 337 -9.60 -2.89 -2.25
C GLN A 337 -8.62 -1.85 -1.73
N TYR A 338 -8.14 -1.00 -2.62
CA TYR A 338 -7.38 0.18 -2.21
C TYR A 338 -8.31 1.14 -1.46
N GLN A 339 -8.08 1.32 -0.16
CA GLN A 339 -8.88 2.22 0.67
C GLN A 339 -8.63 3.68 0.26
N THR A 340 -9.49 4.21 -0.62
CA THR A 340 -9.42 5.61 -1.05
C THR A 340 -9.85 6.60 0.02
N SER A 341 -10.51 6.14 1.09
CA SER A 341 -10.84 6.96 2.26
C SER A 341 -9.61 7.62 2.87
N ASN A 342 -8.50 6.88 2.98
CA ASN A 342 -7.25 7.41 3.53
C ASN A 342 -6.66 8.48 2.60
N GLY A 343 -6.74 8.25 1.28
CA GLY A 343 -6.33 9.23 0.27
C GLY A 343 -7.12 10.54 0.36
N GLU A 344 -8.45 10.48 0.46
CA GLU A 344 -9.28 11.69 0.56
C GLU A 344 -9.00 12.46 1.86
N MET A 345 -8.75 11.77 2.99
CA MET A 345 -8.33 12.42 4.23
C MET A 345 -7.01 13.17 4.07
N LEU A 346 -6.02 12.58 3.38
CA LEU A 346 -4.75 13.24 3.08
C LEU A 346 -4.96 14.48 2.21
N LEU A 347 -5.76 14.39 1.14
CA LEU A 347 -6.05 15.54 0.27
C LEU A 347 -6.75 16.67 1.01
N GLN A 348 -7.65 16.35 1.93
CA GLN A 348 -8.29 17.36 2.77
C GLN A 348 -7.29 18.03 3.72
N ALA A 349 -6.39 17.26 4.32
CA ALA A 349 -5.31 17.81 5.16
C ALA A 349 -4.39 18.74 4.35
N THR A 350 -3.91 18.31 3.16
CA THR A 350 -3.12 19.14 2.25
C THR A 350 -3.88 20.39 1.83
N THR A 351 -5.18 20.27 1.52
CA THR A 351 -6.05 21.41 1.17
C THR A 351 -6.16 22.42 2.30
N ARG A 352 -6.31 21.97 3.55
CA ARG A 352 -6.36 22.85 4.73
C ARG A 352 -5.03 23.59 4.92
N ARG A 353 -3.91 22.86 4.88
CA ARG A 353 -2.56 23.44 4.97
C ARG A 353 -2.32 24.47 3.86
N TRP A 354 -2.69 24.14 2.62
CA TRP A 354 -2.62 25.05 1.47
C TRP A 354 -3.41 26.34 1.69
N LYS A 355 -4.68 26.26 2.12
CA LYS A 355 -5.51 27.45 2.39
C LYS A 355 -4.92 28.31 3.50
N SER A 356 -4.46 27.67 4.58
CA SER A 356 -3.88 28.36 5.74
C SER A 356 -2.57 29.06 5.36
N ALA A 357 -1.64 28.33 4.73
CA ALA A 357 -0.36 28.87 4.28
C ALA A 357 -0.58 30.04 3.31
N LYS A 358 -1.42 29.86 2.29
CA LYS A 358 -1.72 30.92 1.32
C LYS A 358 -2.25 32.19 2.00
N ARG A 359 -3.20 32.06 2.94
CA ARG A 359 -3.74 33.20 3.70
C ARG A 359 -2.65 33.90 4.53
N LEU A 360 -1.78 33.14 5.19
CA LEU A 360 -0.69 33.69 5.99
C LEU A 360 0.32 34.43 5.11
N TYR A 361 0.70 33.88 3.95
CA TYR A 361 1.61 34.55 3.02
C TYR A 361 0.99 35.82 2.42
N GLU A 362 -0.30 35.78 2.05
CA GLU A 362 -1.02 36.97 1.61
C GLU A 362 -1.05 38.06 2.70
N GLU A 363 -1.25 37.68 3.96
CA GLU A 363 -1.21 38.62 5.09
C GLU A 363 0.20 39.16 5.34
N ILE A 364 1.23 38.32 5.26
CA ILE A 364 2.63 38.74 5.35
C ILE A 364 2.95 39.75 4.25
N ASP A 365 2.51 39.52 3.02
CA ASP A 365 2.76 40.43 1.91
C ASP A 365 1.99 41.75 2.07
N ARG A 366 0.74 41.69 2.55
CA ARG A 366 -0.01 42.89 2.95
C ARG A 366 0.69 43.68 4.05
N LEU A 367 1.19 43.02 5.09
CA LEU A 367 1.93 43.65 6.17
C LEU A 367 3.25 44.25 5.68
N LYS A 368 3.99 43.55 4.82
CA LYS A 368 5.21 44.09 4.18
C LYS A 368 4.90 45.35 3.36
N GLU A 369 3.82 45.34 2.59
CA GLU A 369 3.42 46.51 1.80
C GLU A 369 2.95 47.65 2.70
N TYR A 370 2.21 47.35 3.76
CA TYR A 370 1.85 48.32 4.79
C TYR A 370 3.10 48.94 5.42
N TYR A 371 4.12 48.16 5.78
CA TYR A 371 5.39 48.68 6.31
C TYR A 371 6.17 49.52 5.30
N ARG A 372 6.15 49.17 4.01
CA ARG A 372 6.78 49.99 2.95
C ARG A 372 6.06 51.33 2.77
N THR A 373 4.72 51.30 2.76
CA THR A 373 3.87 52.48 2.49
C THR A 373 3.68 53.39 3.71
N ALA A 374 3.71 52.84 4.93
CA ALA A 374 3.71 53.59 6.18
C ALA A 374 4.94 54.49 6.35
N GLY A 375 5.89 54.43 5.40
CA GLY A 375 7.00 55.36 5.28
C GLY A 375 8.12 55.02 6.24
N ALA A 376 9.35 55.31 5.80
CA ALA A 376 10.54 55.28 6.61
C ALA A 376 10.26 55.88 8.00
N LEU A 377 10.13 55.01 9.01
CA LEU A 377 10.36 55.41 10.39
C LEU A 377 11.86 55.73 10.45
N THR A 378 12.21 56.96 10.10
CA THR A 378 13.56 57.47 10.29
C THR A 378 13.77 57.51 11.79
N VAL A 379 14.38 56.46 12.35
CA VAL A 379 14.92 56.51 13.69
C VAL A 379 16.10 57.47 13.63
N THR A 380 15.83 58.77 13.78
CA THR A 380 16.87 59.77 14.01
C THR A 380 17.43 59.49 15.40
N GLN A 381 18.48 58.67 15.46
CA GLN A 381 19.22 58.42 16.68
C GLN A 381 20.08 59.66 16.95
N ASN A 382 19.52 60.63 17.67
CA ASN A 382 20.30 61.75 18.20
C ASN A 382 21.18 61.20 19.33
N ALA A 383 22.40 60.77 18.96
CA ALA A 383 23.45 60.47 19.92
C ALA A 383 23.91 61.79 20.58
N TYR A 384 23.27 62.17 21.68
CA TYR A 384 23.87 63.13 22.60
C TYR A 384 25.03 62.45 23.32
N GLY A 385 26.25 62.74 22.86
CA GLY A 385 27.46 62.43 23.60
C GLY A 385 27.46 63.17 24.93
N GLY A 386 27.60 62.43 26.04
CA GLY A 386 27.91 63.01 27.34
C GLY A 386 27.29 62.29 28.53
N ASN A 387 28.11 61.46 29.16
CA ASN A 387 28.08 61.04 30.57
C ASN A 387 27.00 60.05 31.06
N VAL A 388 27.51 58.85 31.36
CA VAL A 388 27.20 57.96 32.50
C VAL A 388 25.78 58.02 33.07
N VAL A 389 24.92 57.10 32.64
CA VAL A 389 23.71 56.70 33.39
C VAL A 389 23.53 55.18 33.30
N LYS A 390 23.13 54.59 34.43
CA LYS A 390 22.88 53.16 34.66
C LYS A 390 21.82 52.60 33.70
N HIS A 391 21.99 51.34 33.30
CA HIS A 391 21.07 50.56 32.48
C HIS A 391 19.66 50.48 33.09
N GLU A 392 18.74 51.31 32.59
CA GLU A 392 17.36 50.94 32.33
C GLU A 392 17.15 51.21 30.83
N GLU A 393 17.00 50.17 30.02
CA GLU A 393 16.70 50.30 28.59
C GLU A 393 15.26 50.79 28.40
N THR A 394 15.01 52.08 28.62
CA THR A 394 13.85 52.75 28.04
C THR A 394 14.21 53.22 26.64
N SER A 395 13.79 52.47 25.62
CA SER A 395 13.84 52.94 24.23
C SER A 395 12.84 54.08 24.04
N ASN A 396 13.32 55.32 24.08
CA ASN A 396 12.50 56.49 23.79
C ASN A 396 12.29 56.61 22.28
N ILE A 397 11.12 56.18 21.79
CA ILE A 397 10.68 56.46 20.42
C ILE A 397 10.12 57.89 20.41
N SER A 398 10.88 58.83 19.87
CA SER A 398 10.39 60.19 19.62
C SER A 398 9.82 60.24 18.19
N VAL A 399 8.51 60.46 18.10
CA VAL A 399 7.82 60.61 16.80
C VAL A 399 7.90 62.09 16.41
N GLY A 400 8.56 62.40 15.30
CA GLY A 400 8.84 63.76 14.83
C GLY A 400 7.65 64.51 14.22
N GLY A 401 6.43 64.00 14.36
CA GLY A 401 5.21 64.60 13.82
C GLY A 401 3.96 63.93 14.39
N ASN A 402 2.81 64.59 14.24
CA ASN A 402 1.52 64.02 14.65
C ASN A 402 1.20 62.84 13.72
N VAL A 403 1.16 61.63 14.28
CA VAL A 403 0.76 60.42 13.55
C VAL A 403 -0.64 60.04 14.02
N GLU A 404 -1.55 59.90 13.06
CA GLU A 404 -2.93 59.49 13.29
C GLU A 404 -3.12 58.15 12.58
N GLY A 405 -3.40 57.09 13.35
CA GLY A 405 -3.48 55.73 12.85
C GLY A 405 -4.49 54.89 13.64
N PRO A 406 -5.01 53.81 13.04
CA PRO A 406 -5.93 52.91 13.73
C PRO A 406 -5.19 52.10 14.79
N VAL A 407 -5.76 52.01 16.01
CA VAL A 407 -5.33 51.11 17.09
C VAL A 407 -6.52 50.30 17.59
N ALA A 408 -6.27 49.21 18.32
CA ALA A 408 -7.28 48.22 18.72
C ALA A 408 -8.48 48.79 19.53
N ALA A 409 -8.37 50.00 20.08
CA ALA A 409 -9.44 50.70 20.82
C ALA A 409 -10.02 51.95 20.12
N GLY A 410 -9.67 52.21 18.84
CA GLY A 410 -10.18 53.36 18.06
C GLY A 410 -9.09 54.08 17.25
N HIS A 411 -9.24 55.39 17.04
CA HIS A 411 -8.19 56.23 16.46
C HIS A 411 -7.36 56.87 17.58
N ALA A 412 -6.05 56.60 17.60
CA ALA A 412 -5.13 57.29 18.51
C ALA A 412 -4.51 58.48 17.79
N ARG A 413 -4.59 59.66 18.43
CA ARG A 413 -3.94 60.88 17.98
C ARG A 413 -2.80 61.20 18.96
N VAL A 414 -1.58 60.80 18.61
CA VAL A 414 -0.40 61.03 19.45
C VAL A 414 0.18 62.39 19.12
N HIS A 415 0.32 63.27 20.12
CA HIS A 415 0.90 64.60 19.95
C HIS A 415 2.41 64.56 20.20
N VAL A 416 3.14 65.49 19.56
CA VAL A 416 4.58 65.67 19.77
C VAL A 416 4.85 65.91 21.27
N GLY A 417 5.53 64.96 21.93
CA GLY A 417 5.87 64.99 23.35
C GLY A 417 5.13 63.99 24.23
N ASP A 418 4.16 63.23 23.71
CA ASP A 418 3.44 62.22 24.48
C ASP A 418 4.33 61.00 24.81
N ARG A 419 4.38 60.64 26.10
CA ARG A 419 5.05 59.42 26.57
C ARG A 419 4.05 58.27 26.56
N ILE A 420 4.06 57.47 25.49
CA ILE A 420 3.24 56.25 25.42
C ILE A 420 3.87 55.19 26.32
N THR A 421 3.16 54.81 27.38
CA THR A 421 3.51 53.66 28.21
C THR A 421 2.55 52.53 27.84
N THR A 422 2.96 51.63 26.94
CA THR A 422 2.18 50.45 26.59
C THR A 422 2.34 49.38 27.68
N SER A 423 1.61 49.52 28.77
CA SER A 423 1.41 48.44 29.75
C SER A 423 0.07 47.76 29.46
N GLY A 424 0.05 46.92 28.44
CA GLY A 424 -1.08 46.07 28.07
C GLY A 424 -0.57 44.97 27.14
N ASP A 425 -0.47 43.74 27.66
CA ASP A 425 0.00 42.56 26.95
C ASP A 425 -0.90 42.24 25.75
N THR A 426 -0.57 42.78 24.57
CA THR A 426 -1.26 42.43 23.31
C THR A 426 -0.96 41.00 22.84
N LYS A 427 -0.02 40.30 23.49
CA LYS A 427 0.30 38.89 23.24
C LYS A 427 -0.86 37.95 23.59
N THR A 428 -1.52 38.15 24.73
CA THR A 428 -2.52 37.20 25.25
C THR A 428 -3.80 37.16 24.42
N VAL A 429 -4.23 38.29 23.86
CA VAL A 429 -5.45 38.36 23.03
C VAL A 429 -5.27 37.67 21.67
N THR A 430 -4.07 37.76 21.09
CA THR A 430 -3.75 37.12 19.80
C THR A 430 -3.63 35.60 20.00
N GLU A 431 -2.95 35.17 21.07
CA GLU A 431 -2.82 33.75 21.45
C GLU A 431 -4.18 33.09 21.74
N LEU A 432 -5.13 33.81 22.37
CA LEU A 432 -6.47 33.29 22.63
C LEU A 432 -7.32 33.16 21.35
N ARG A 433 -7.14 34.02 20.35
CA ARG A 433 -7.84 33.87 19.07
C ARG A 433 -7.31 32.69 18.26
N ASP A 434 -6.00 32.51 18.21
CA ASP A 434 -5.39 31.35 17.55
C ASP A 434 -5.81 30.06 18.25
N LEU A 435 -5.90 30.06 19.58
CA LEU A 435 -6.44 28.94 20.35
C LEU A 435 -7.91 28.67 19.99
N ALA A 436 -8.74 29.70 19.81
CA ALA A 436 -10.14 29.52 19.40
C ALA A 436 -10.26 28.81 18.05
N ASP A 437 -9.45 29.20 17.06
CA ASP A 437 -9.46 28.57 15.73
C ASP A 437 -9.02 27.09 15.82
N ASN A 438 -7.99 26.80 16.62
CA ASN A 438 -7.55 25.41 16.87
C ASN A 438 -8.64 24.58 17.58
N LEU A 439 -9.36 25.15 18.55
CA LEU A 439 -10.45 24.47 19.26
C LEU A 439 -11.65 24.20 18.34
N ALA A 440 -11.94 25.11 17.41
CA ALA A 440 -12.98 24.94 16.41
C ALA A 440 -12.67 23.76 15.47
N GLU A 441 -11.43 23.67 14.96
CA GLU A 441 -11.00 22.58 14.10
C GLU A 441 -10.97 21.24 14.83
N LEU A 442 -10.49 21.22 16.09
CA LEU A 442 -10.55 20.02 16.93
C LEU A 442 -12.00 19.56 17.10
N ARG A 443 -12.92 20.48 17.42
CA ARG A 443 -14.35 20.18 17.59
C ARG A 443 -14.96 19.54 16.34
N GLU A 444 -14.69 20.08 15.15
CA GLU A 444 -15.21 19.54 13.89
C GLU A 444 -14.68 18.13 13.59
N ALA A 445 -13.39 17.88 13.80
CA ALA A 445 -12.81 16.56 13.62
C ALA A 445 -13.47 15.51 14.54
N LEU A 446 -13.71 15.88 15.80
CA LEU A 446 -14.28 14.97 16.80
C LEU A 446 -15.75 14.64 16.62
N GLN A 447 -16.54 15.47 15.91
CA GLN A 447 -17.97 15.23 15.70
C GLN A 447 -18.24 13.87 15.05
N SER A 448 -17.39 13.45 14.11
CA SER A 448 -17.54 12.16 13.43
C SER A 448 -17.08 10.96 14.27
N TRP A 449 -16.33 11.18 15.35
CA TRP A 449 -15.71 10.12 16.16
C TRP A 449 -16.43 9.86 17.48
N ALA A 450 -17.35 10.74 17.89
CA ALA A 450 -18.09 10.61 19.14
C ALA A 450 -19.19 9.55 19.04
N THR A 451 -19.00 8.43 19.73
CA THR A 451 -19.94 7.30 19.79
C THR A 451 -20.70 7.23 21.13
N THR A 452 -20.25 7.96 22.15
CA THR A 452 -20.83 7.96 23.51
C THR A 452 -21.25 9.36 23.96
N ASP A 453 -22.17 9.44 24.93
CA ASP A 453 -22.64 10.73 25.46
C ASP A 453 -21.53 11.52 26.16
N ALA A 454 -20.61 10.85 26.85
CA ALA A 454 -19.45 11.51 27.46
C ALA A 454 -18.55 12.19 26.42
N GLN A 455 -18.36 11.57 25.24
CA GLN A 455 -17.60 12.17 24.15
C GLN A 455 -18.33 13.36 23.53
N ARG A 456 -19.67 13.29 23.40
CA ARG A 456 -20.49 14.42 22.94
C ARG A 456 -20.46 15.58 23.91
N GLU A 457 -20.42 15.31 25.21
CA GLU A 457 -20.24 16.32 26.25
C GLU A 457 -18.86 16.99 26.11
N SER A 458 -17.79 16.22 25.91
CA SER A 458 -16.45 16.80 25.65
C SER A 458 -16.45 17.74 24.45
N ILE A 459 -17.15 17.41 23.36
CA ILE A 459 -17.29 18.28 22.18
C ILE A 459 -18.03 19.58 22.52
N THR A 460 -19.07 19.51 23.36
CA THR A 460 -19.82 20.68 23.83
C THR A 460 -18.95 21.60 24.70
N GLN A 461 -18.12 21.01 25.55
CA GLN A 461 -17.16 21.76 26.36
C GLN A 461 -16.08 22.43 25.49
N LEU A 462 -15.59 21.77 24.43
CA LEU A 462 -14.68 22.40 23.45
C LEU A 462 -15.34 23.57 22.72
N ALA A 463 -16.61 23.43 22.32
CA ALA A 463 -17.38 24.53 21.69
C ALA A 463 -17.51 25.74 22.61
N THR A 464 -17.69 25.49 23.91
CA THR A 464 -17.81 26.58 24.90
C THR A 464 -16.45 27.23 25.16
N ALA A 465 -15.38 26.43 25.28
CA ALA A 465 -14.01 26.95 25.40
C ALA A 465 -13.61 27.80 24.19
N GLU A 466 -13.97 27.37 22.97
CA GLU A 466 -13.80 28.13 21.73
C GLU A 466 -14.46 29.52 21.84
N GLN A 467 -15.72 29.60 22.30
CA GLN A 467 -16.41 30.88 22.46
C GLN A 467 -15.75 31.79 23.49
N GLN A 468 -15.31 31.22 24.63
CA GLN A 468 -14.60 31.99 25.66
C GLN A 468 -13.25 32.52 25.15
N ALA A 469 -12.54 31.73 24.35
CA ALA A 469 -11.28 32.13 23.73
C ALA A 469 -11.48 33.30 22.76
N ARG A 470 -12.56 33.29 21.97
CA ARG A 470 -12.90 34.40 21.03
C ARG A 470 -13.15 35.74 21.74
N ILE A 471 -13.69 35.72 22.95
CA ILE A 471 -13.96 36.93 23.74
C ILE A 471 -12.83 37.30 24.71
N GLY A 472 -11.75 36.50 24.75
CA GLY A 472 -10.60 36.75 25.62
C GLY A 472 -10.78 36.33 27.08
N ASP A 473 -11.74 35.46 27.41
CA ASP A 473 -11.93 34.96 28.79
C ASP A 473 -11.07 33.73 29.06
N GLU A 474 -9.81 33.96 29.41
CA GLU A 474 -8.81 32.92 29.72
C GLU A 474 -9.28 31.95 30.82
N LYS A 475 -9.95 32.47 31.87
CA LYS A 475 -10.44 31.64 32.98
C LYS A 475 -11.59 30.75 32.52
N GLY A 476 -12.48 31.28 31.69
CA GLY A 476 -13.55 30.53 31.03
C GLY A 476 -12.99 29.41 30.16
N VAL A 477 -11.99 29.72 29.33
CA VAL A 477 -11.30 28.72 28.48
C VAL A 477 -10.75 27.58 29.33
N ALA A 478 -9.93 27.88 30.35
CA ALA A 478 -9.31 26.86 31.18
C ALA A 478 -10.36 25.98 31.91
N ALA A 479 -11.44 26.58 32.40
CA ALA A 479 -12.51 25.84 33.08
C ALA A 479 -13.24 24.84 32.15
N HIS A 480 -13.48 25.23 30.90
CA HIS A 480 -14.16 24.38 29.93
C HIS A 480 -13.22 23.33 29.32
N LEU A 481 -11.95 23.66 29.07
CA LEU A 481 -10.96 22.66 28.62
C LEU A 481 -10.74 21.57 29.67
N LYS A 482 -10.74 21.93 30.96
CA LYS A 482 -10.68 20.96 32.06
C LYS A 482 -11.86 19.98 32.05
N LYS A 483 -13.06 20.46 31.69
CA LYS A 483 -14.27 19.62 31.56
C LYS A 483 -14.26 18.77 30.29
N ALA A 484 -13.63 19.23 29.21
CA ALA A 484 -13.46 18.45 27.99
C ALA A 484 -12.67 17.15 28.23
N GLY A 485 -11.72 17.19 29.17
CA GLY A 485 -11.13 16.00 29.79
C GLY A 485 -10.09 15.25 28.95
N GLN A 486 -9.68 14.08 29.46
CA GLN A 486 -8.58 13.29 28.91
C GLN A 486 -8.83 12.78 27.47
N TRP A 487 -10.10 12.56 27.10
CA TRP A 487 -10.44 12.11 25.76
C TRP A 487 -10.11 13.17 24.70
N ALA A 488 -10.48 14.43 24.95
CA ALA A 488 -10.14 15.55 24.07
C ALA A 488 -8.62 15.72 23.94
N LEU A 489 -7.87 15.60 25.05
CA LEU A 489 -6.40 15.62 25.03
C LEU A 489 -5.82 14.52 24.13
N THR A 490 -6.29 13.28 24.31
CA THR A 490 -5.81 12.13 23.53
C THR A 490 -6.03 12.35 22.03
N MET A 491 -7.18 12.91 21.65
CA MET A 491 -7.47 13.16 20.24
C MET A 491 -6.72 14.36 19.68
N ALA A 492 -6.52 15.42 20.46
CA ALA A 492 -5.69 16.56 20.05
C ALA A 492 -4.25 16.10 19.73
N GLY A 493 -3.69 15.20 20.53
CA GLY A 493 -2.37 14.59 20.26
C GLY A 493 -2.37 13.70 19.00
N LYS A 494 -3.42 12.90 18.78
CA LYS A 494 -3.56 12.10 17.54
C LYS A 494 -3.68 12.94 16.27
N LEU A 495 -4.26 14.13 16.38
CA LEU A 495 -4.43 15.08 15.27
C LEU A 495 -3.26 16.09 15.18
N ALA A 496 -2.23 15.96 16.02
CA ALA A 496 -1.07 16.85 16.10
C ALA A 496 -1.43 18.34 16.29
N MET A 497 -2.50 18.64 17.03
CA MET A 497 -2.96 20.02 17.28
C MET A 497 -2.29 20.59 18.53
N THR A 498 -1.01 20.96 18.39
CA THR A 498 -0.10 21.31 19.51
C THR A 498 -0.62 22.41 20.44
N ALA A 499 -1.26 23.45 19.89
CA ALA A 499 -1.83 24.55 20.68
C ALA A 499 -3.03 24.09 21.53
N ALA A 500 -3.96 23.34 20.95
CA ALA A 500 -5.10 22.79 21.65
C ALA A 500 -4.67 21.72 22.68
N GLU A 501 -3.72 20.85 22.30
CA GLU A 501 -3.13 19.84 23.19
C GLU A 501 -2.51 20.49 24.43
N THR A 502 -1.65 21.50 24.22
CA THR A 502 -0.98 22.23 25.31
C THR A 502 -2.00 22.90 26.22
N ALA A 503 -2.98 23.61 25.66
CA ALA A 503 -4.01 24.30 26.43
C ALA A 503 -4.86 23.31 27.26
N ILE A 504 -5.26 22.17 26.67
CA ILE A 504 -6.00 21.13 27.40
C ILE A 504 -5.14 20.52 28.50
N LYS A 505 -3.87 20.19 28.21
CA LYS A 505 -2.94 19.63 29.19
C LYS A 505 -2.72 20.55 30.39
N THR A 506 -2.46 21.84 30.14
CA THR A 506 -2.32 22.86 31.20
C THR A 506 -3.61 22.97 32.02
N SER A 507 -4.79 22.93 31.39
CA SER A 507 -6.07 23.00 32.11
C SER A 507 -6.36 21.79 33.03
N LEU A 508 -5.77 20.64 32.72
CA LEU A 508 -5.84 19.42 33.52
C LEU A 508 -4.84 19.39 34.68
N GLY A 509 -3.96 20.40 34.77
CA GLY A 509 -2.96 20.53 35.84
C GLY A 509 -1.63 19.83 35.55
N GLY A 510 -1.28 19.63 34.28
CA GLY A 510 -0.01 19.04 33.85
C GLY A 510 0.89 19.98 33.05
#